data_AF-A0A9E5TEB3-F1
#
_entry.id   AF-A0A9E5TEB3-F1
#
_cell.length_a   1.000
_cell.length_b   1.000
_cell.length_c   1.000
_cell.angle_alpha   90.00
_cell.angle_beta   90.00
_cell.angle_gamma   90.00
#
_symmetry.space_group_name_H-M   'P 1'
#
loop_
_entity.id
_entity.type
_entity.pdbx_description
1 polymer ?
#
loop_
_entity_poly.entity_id
_entity_poly.type
_entity_poly.pdbx_seq_one_letter_code
_entity_poly.pdbx_strand_id
1 'polypeptide(L)'
;RDVTLIRHAYVRPARQRRGIGSKLLAHLRKQTDRPILIGTWAAAAWAVRFYEKYGFRRVSTQEKDRLLKEYWSIPARQIQTSVVLADEKWQQAHPE
;
A
#
# COMPACT_ATOMS: atom_id res chain seq x y z
N ARG A 1 14.98 -7.93 2.63
CA ARG A 1 14.13 -6.72 2.77
C ARG A 1 13.18 -6.96 3.92
N ASP A 2 12.98 -5.94 4.73
CA ASP A 2 12.31 -5.88 6.04
C ASP A 2 10.79 -5.69 5.95
N VAL A 3 10.26 -5.34 4.77
CA VAL A 3 8.83 -5.17 4.49
C VAL A 3 8.30 -6.16 3.45
N THR A 4 6.99 -6.33 3.41
CA THR A 4 6.26 -6.98 2.31
C THR A 4 5.57 -5.94 1.45
N LEU A 5 5.71 -6.05 0.13
CA LEU A 5 5.07 -5.15 -0.81
C LEU A 5 3.91 -5.87 -1.49
N ILE A 6 2.69 -5.34 -1.37
CA ILE A 6 1.61 -5.78 -2.25
C ILE A 6 1.72 -4.97 -3.54
N ARG A 7 2.04 -5.66 -4.63
CA ARG A 7 2.14 -5.11 -5.98
C ARG A 7 1.09 -5.80 -6.86
N HIS A 8 0.55 -5.06 -7.84
CA HIS A 8 -0.35 -5.60 -8.86
C HIS A 8 -1.59 -6.35 -8.33
N ALA A 9 -2.23 -5.84 -7.28
CA ALA A 9 -3.48 -6.41 -6.76
C ALA A 9 -4.70 -5.84 -7.51
N TYR A 10 -5.27 -6.63 -8.42
CA TYR A 10 -6.43 -6.23 -9.22
C TYR A 10 -7.60 -7.19 -9.09
N VAL A 11 -8.81 -6.63 -9.05
CA VAL A 11 -10.05 -7.38 -9.23
C VAL A 11 -10.67 -6.92 -10.55
N ARG A 12 -10.97 -7.88 -11.44
CA ARG A 12 -11.63 -7.59 -12.72
C ARG A 12 -12.86 -6.71 -12.49
N PRO A 13 -13.09 -5.62 -13.26
CA PRO A 13 -14.19 -4.69 -13.03
C PRO A 13 -15.56 -5.36 -12.84
N ALA A 14 -15.90 -6.32 -13.70
CA ALA A 14 -17.15 -7.10 -13.63
C ALA A 14 -17.30 -8.00 -12.38
N ARG A 15 -16.27 -8.09 -11.53
CA ARG A 15 -16.24 -8.87 -10.29
C ARG A 15 -15.99 -8.00 -9.05
N GLN A 16 -15.87 -6.68 -9.20
CA GLN A 16 -15.71 -5.76 -8.07
C GLN A 16 -16.99 -5.66 -7.24
N ARG A 17 -16.89 -5.06 -6.04
CA ARG A 17 -18.01 -4.90 -5.07
C ARG A 17 -18.65 -6.21 -4.57
N ARG A 18 -17.99 -7.35 -4.78
CA ARG A 18 -18.41 -8.69 -4.30
C ARG A 18 -17.56 -9.22 -3.14
N GLY A 19 -16.79 -8.36 -2.46
CA GLY A 19 -15.90 -8.76 -1.36
C GLY A 19 -14.63 -9.52 -1.77
N ILE A 20 -14.31 -9.62 -3.07
CA ILE A 20 -13.12 -10.34 -3.54
C ILE A 20 -11.83 -9.65 -3.05
N GLY A 21 -11.75 -8.32 -3.19
CA GLY A 21 -10.57 -7.57 -2.78
C GLY A 21 -10.28 -7.70 -1.28
N SER A 22 -11.32 -7.72 -0.44
CA SER A 22 -11.15 -7.87 1.01
C SER A 22 -10.71 -9.27 1.40
N LYS A 23 -11.27 -10.30 0.76
CA LYS A 23 -10.83 -11.70 0.93
C LYS A 23 -9.37 -11.87 0.50
N LEU A 24 -8.99 -11.28 -0.64
CA LEU A 24 -7.61 -11.29 -1.12
C LEU A 24 -6.67 -10.61 -0.13
N LEU A 25 -7.01 -9.41 0.34
CA LEU A 25 -6.19 -8.69 1.31
C LEU A 25 -6.05 -9.46 2.64
N ALA A 26 -7.14 -10.04 3.15
CA ALA A 26 -7.11 -10.85 4.36
C ALA A 26 -6.22 -12.10 4.20
N HIS A 27 -6.25 -12.73 3.02
CA HIS A 27 -5.37 -13.85 2.73
C HIS A 27 -3.90 -13.42 2.67
N LEU A 28 -3.59 -12.33 1.96
CA LEU A 28 -2.22 -11.80 1.85
C LEU A 28 -1.64 -11.39 3.22
N ARG A 29 -2.43 -10.78 4.09
CA ARG A 29 -1.99 -10.42 5.46
C ARG A 29 -1.57 -11.64 6.30
N LYS A 30 -2.09 -12.83 6.02
CA LYS A 30 -1.73 -14.07 6.72
C LYS A 30 -0.44 -14.72 6.18
N GLN A 31 0.05 -14.29 5.03
CA GLN A 31 1.26 -14.85 4.43
C GLN A 31 2.55 -14.19 4.91
N THR A 32 2.46 -13.16 5.74
CA THR A 32 3.64 -12.42 6.19
C THR A 32 3.45 -11.84 7.58
N ASP A 33 4.50 -11.97 8.39
CA ASP A 33 4.58 -11.30 9.68
C ASP A 33 5.19 -9.89 9.58
N ARG A 34 5.80 -9.55 8.43
CA ARG A 34 6.44 -8.25 8.19
C ARG A 34 5.40 -7.14 7.96
N PRO A 35 5.76 -5.87 8.21
CA PRO A 35 4.96 -4.73 7.80
C PRO A 35 4.66 -4.73 6.30
N ILE A 36 3.49 -4.23 5.92
CA ILE A 36 3.03 -4.19 4.53
C ILE A 36 3.01 -2.75 4.04
N LEU A 37 3.65 -2.51 2.89
CA LEU A 37 3.59 -1.23 2.18
C LEU A 37 2.90 -1.37 0.82
N ILE A 38 2.09 -0.38 0.49
CA ILE A 38 1.41 -0.23 -0.80
C ILE A 38 1.89 1.05 -1.47
N GLY A 39 2.58 0.95 -2.60
CA GLY A 39 2.84 2.09 -3.48
C GLY A 39 1.75 2.20 -4.53
N THR A 40 1.10 3.35 -4.63
CA THR A 40 0.06 3.61 -5.66
C THR A 40 0.10 5.07 -6.12
N TRP A 41 -0.47 5.36 -7.29
CA TRP A 41 -0.68 6.73 -7.74
C TRP A 41 -1.61 7.48 -6.80
N ALA A 42 -1.31 8.74 -6.50
CA ALA A 42 -2.17 9.60 -5.68
C ALA A 42 -3.57 9.76 -6.30
N ALA A 43 -3.66 9.76 -7.63
CA ALA A 43 -4.91 9.81 -8.38
C ALA A 43 -5.77 8.53 -8.29
N ALA A 44 -5.22 7.41 -7.81
CA ALA A 44 -5.94 6.15 -7.67
C ALA A 44 -6.82 6.13 -6.40
N ALA A 45 -7.69 7.13 -6.25
CA ALA A 45 -8.48 7.39 -5.05
C ALA A 45 -9.28 6.16 -4.57
N TRP A 46 -9.79 5.33 -5.49
CA TRP A 46 -10.50 4.08 -5.16
C TRP A 46 -9.60 3.07 -4.44
N ALA A 47 -8.36 2.90 -4.90
CA ALA A 47 -7.41 1.98 -4.28
C ALA A 47 -6.98 2.51 -2.91
N VAL A 48 -6.70 3.81 -2.82
CA VAL A 48 -6.30 4.46 -1.58
C VAL A 48 -7.39 4.33 -0.50
N ARG A 49 -8.64 4.69 -0.82
CA ARG A 49 -9.78 4.53 0.10
C ARG A 49 -10.03 3.08 0.48
N PHE A 50 -9.81 2.15 -0.45
CA PHE A 50 -9.92 0.72 -0.15
C PHE A 50 -8.93 0.32 0.94
N TYR A 51 -7.65 0.63 0.80
CA TYR A 51 -6.65 0.27 1.81
C TYR A 51 -6.83 1.04 3.12
N GLU A 52 -7.19 2.32 3.07
CA GLU A 52 -7.54 3.11 4.27
C GLU A 52 -8.68 2.46 5.07
N LYS A 53 -9.72 1.98 4.39
CA LYS A 53 -10.81 1.22 5.02
C LYS A 53 -10.35 -0.05 5.73
N TYR A 54 -9.24 -0.66 5.29
CA TYR A 54 -8.66 -1.86 5.91
C TYR A 54 -7.50 -1.56 6.89
N GLY A 55 -7.42 -0.32 7.38
CA GLY A 55 -6.52 0.07 8.46
C GLY A 55 -5.13 0.52 7.99
N PHE A 56 -4.91 0.64 6.68
CA PHE A 56 -3.68 1.26 6.19
C PHE A 56 -3.77 2.78 6.34
N ARG A 57 -2.63 3.44 6.52
CA ARG A 57 -2.54 4.91 6.61
C ARG A 57 -1.51 5.42 5.63
N ARG A 58 -1.77 6.59 5.04
CA ARG A 58 -0.77 7.28 4.23
C ARG A 58 0.36 7.74 5.15
N VAL A 59 1.59 7.51 4.72
CA VAL A 59 2.78 8.06 5.40
C VAL A 59 2.99 9.52 4.98
N SER A 60 3.79 10.26 5.75
CA SER A 60 4.19 11.63 5.41
C SER A 60 4.89 11.70 4.04
N THR A 61 4.94 12.89 3.43
CA THR A 61 5.57 13.08 2.12
C THR A 61 7.06 12.73 2.13
N GLN A 62 7.77 13.11 3.20
CA GLN A 62 9.20 12.80 3.37
C GLN A 62 9.41 11.29 3.48
N GLU A 63 8.56 10.62 4.26
CA GLU A 63 8.63 9.17 4.45
C GLU A 63 8.30 8.42 3.16
N LYS A 64 7.26 8.86 2.45
CA LYS A 64 6.92 8.35 1.12
C LYS A 64 8.12 8.43 0.17
N ASP A 65 8.82 9.56 0.12
CA ASP A 65 9.98 9.74 -0.75
C ASP A 65 11.11 8.77 -0.38
N ARG A 66 11.38 8.59 0.92
CA ARG A 66 12.36 7.61 1.41
C ARG A 66 12.00 6.19 0.99
N LEU A 67 10.78 5.76 1.30
CA LEU A 67 10.29 4.41 1.03
C LEU A 67 10.24 4.09 -0.46
N LEU A 68 9.81 5.04 -1.29
CA LEU A 68 9.75 4.85 -2.75
C LEU A 68 11.15 4.71 -3.36
N LYS A 69 12.17 5.40 -2.86
CA LYS A 69 13.56 5.25 -3.30
C LYS A 69 14.18 3.92 -2.83
N GLU A 70 13.80 3.47 -1.65
CA GLU A 70 14.37 2.26 -1.04
C GLU A 70 13.78 0.97 -1.62
N TYR A 71 12.45 0.91 -1.72
CA TYR A 71 11.76 -0.34 -2.04
C TYR A 71 11.30 -0.44 -3.49
N TRP A 72 11.19 0.67 -4.23
CA TRP A 72 10.77 0.70 -5.64
C TRP A 72 11.88 1.20 -6.56
N SER A 73 11.88 0.71 -7.79
CA SER A 73 12.72 1.22 -8.88
C SER A 73 11.83 1.98 -9.85
N ILE A 74 11.60 3.27 -9.56
CA ILE A 74 10.70 4.14 -10.33
C ILE A 74 11.33 5.53 -10.58
N PRO A 75 11.00 6.23 -11.68
CA PRO A 75 11.53 7.57 -11.94
C PRO A 75 11.08 8.60 -10.89
N ALA A 76 11.88 9.65 -10.70
CA ALA A 76 11.58 10.73 -9.75
C ALA A 76 10.19 11.38 -9.99
N ARG A 77 9.77 11.51 -11.25
CA ARG A 77 8.43 12.01 -11.60
C ARG A 77 7.30 11.14 -11.04
N GLN A 78 7.49 9.82 -11.03
CA GLN A 78 6.52 8.89 -10.47
C GLN A 78 6.50 8.97 -8.94
N ILE A 79 7.65 9.22 -8.29
CA ILE A 79 7.71 9.46 -6.85
C ILE A 79 6.82 10.65 -6.45
N GLN A 80 6.90 11.75 -7.20
CA GLN A 80 6.13 12.99 -6.92
C GLN A 80 4.62 12.80 -7.01
N THR A 81 4.15 11.85 -7.82
CA THR A 81 2.72 11.62 -8.12
C THR A 81 2.17 10.35 -7.48
N SER A 82 2.98 9.67 -6.67
CA SER A 82 2.60 8.48 -5.90
C SER A 82 2.28 8.83 -4.45
N VAL A 83 1.70 7.87 -3.75
CA VAL A 83 1.56 7.81 -2.29
C VAL A 83 1.99 6.42 -1.83
N VAL A 84 2.41 6.33 -0.57
CA VAL A 84 2.63 5.05 0.11
C VAL A 84 1.63 4.92 1.25
N LEU A 85 0.96 3.78 1.31
CA LEU A 85 0.11 3.39 2.43
C LEU A 85 0.81 2.28 3.21
N ALA A 86 0.82 2.39 4.52
CA ALA A 86 1.48 1.44 5.41
C ALA A 86 0.46 0.85 6.38
N ASP A 87 0.62 -0.45 6.68
CA ASP A 87 -0.25 -1.15 7.63
C ASP A 87 0.10 -0.80 9.08
N GLU A 88 -0.72 -1.29 10.01
CA GLU A 88 -0.58 -1.00 11.43
C GLU A 88 0.78 -1.40 12.00
N LYS A 89 1.37 -2.52 11.53
CA LYS A 89 2.69 -2.97 11.99
C LYS A 89 3.79 -1.96 11.67
N TRP A 90 3.74 -1.36 10.48
CA TRP A 90 4.67 -0.29 10.12
C TRP A 90 4.53 0.92 11.05
N GLN A 91 3.30 1.35 11.28
CA GLN A 91 2.98 2.53 12.08
C GLN A 91 3.43 2.35 13.55
N GLN A 92 3.26 1.14 14.10
CA GLN A 92 3.72 0.83 15.45
C GLN A 92 5.25 0.82 15.56
N ALA A 93 5.96 0.35 14.52
CA ALA A 93 7.42 0.33 14.50
C ALA A 93 8.05 1.71 14.20
N HIS A 94 7.29 2.61 13.56
CA HIS A 94 7.75 3.94 13.14
C HIS A 94 6.72 5.01 13.53
N PRO A 95 6.58 5.32 14.84
CA PRO A 95 5.75 6.44 15.27
C PRO A 95 6.33 7.76 14.70
N GLU A 96 5.45 8.64 14.24
CA GLU A 96 5.81 9.99 13.77
C GLU A 96 6.38 10.88 14.88
#